data_AF-A0A9P6JSZ3-F1
#
_entry.id   AF-A0A9P6JSZ3-F1
#
_cell.length_a   1.000
_cell.length_b   1.000
_cell.length_c   1.000
_cell.angle_alpha   90.00
_cell.angle_beta   90.00
_cell.angle_gamma   90.00
#
_symmetry.space_group_name_H-M   'P 1'
#
loop_
_entity.id
_entity.type
_entity.pdbx_description
1 polymer ?
#
loop_
_entity_poly.entity_id
_entity_poly.type
_entity_poly.pdbx_seq_one_letter_code
_entity_poly.pdbx_strand_id
1 'polypeptide(L)'
;PQLTVSQLSACHLQKALNYLDLIKGEYDAGSTTYAEFLEAMKQFRTQKLSTPAVVQQVVKLFKDKPQLIQMFAMFLPESSGYAILVSSPSA
;
A
#
# COMPACT_ATOMS: atom_id res chain seq x y z
N PRO A 1 -0.38 23.27 15.73
CA PRO A 1 0.08 23.26 14.32
C PRO A 1 -0.75 22.24 13.51
N GLN A 2 -1.82 22.69 12.86
CA GLN A 2 -2.69 21.82 12.07
C GLN A 2 -2.00 21.51 10.74
N LEU A 3 -1.56 20.26 10.57
CA LEU A 3 -1.05 19.76 9.28
C LEU A 3 -2.22 19.72 8.30
N THR A 4 -2.19 20.62 7.33
CA THR A 4 -3.22 20.74 6.31
C THR A 4 -3.23 19.51 5.42
N VAL A 5 -4.41 18.92 5.28
CA VAL A 5 -4.73 17.78 4.40
C VAL A 5 -4.34 18.05 2.93
N SER A 6 -4.02 19.31 2.59
CA SER A 6 -3.58 19.79 1.27
C SER A 6 -2.13 19.44 0.90
N GLN A 7 -1.26 19.03 1.83
CA GLN A 7 0.10 18.54 1.51
C GLN A 7 0.15 17.05 1.17
N LEU A 8 -0.96 16.31 1.34
CA LEU A 8 -1.00 14.87 1.11
C LEU A 8 -0.83 14.47 -0.37
N SER A 9 -1.07 15.34 -1.35
CA SER A 9 -1.25 14.91 -2.74
C SER A 9 0.04 14.52 -3.47
N ALA A 10 1.13 15.29 -3.29
CA ALA A 10 2.40 15.02 -3.97
C ALA A 10 3.23 13.93 -3.28
N CYS A 11 3.25 13.94 -1.94
CA CYS A 11 3.94 12.93 -1.15
C CYS A 11 3.32 11.53 -1.35
N HIS A 12 1.99 11.41 -1.38
CA HIS A 12 1.35 10.11 -1.63
C HIS A 12 1.63 9.57 -3.03
N LEU A 13 1.62 10.43 -4.05
CA LEU A 13 1.94 9.98 -5.41
C LEU A 13 3.40 9.52 -5.51
N GLN A 14 4.35 10.28 -4.93
CA GLN A 14 5.75 9.87 -4.89
C GLN A 14 5.95 8.55 -4.15
N LYS A 15 5.32 8.39 -2.98
CA LYS A 15 5.38 7.12 -2.23
C LYS A 15 4.85 5.97 -3.09
N ALA A 16 3.74 6.16 -3.80
CA ALA A 16 3.12 5.11 -4.62
C ALA A 16 4.03 4.68 -5.78
N LEU A 17 4.68 5.64 -6.43
CA LEU A 17 5.67 5.37 -7.47
C LEU A 17 6.87 4.60 -6.90
N ASN A 18 7.39 5.01 -5.74
CA ASN A 18 8.50 4.32 -5.08
C ASN A 18 8.13 2.90 -4.64
N TYR A 19 6.87 2.68 -4.24
CA TYR A 19 6.36 1.35 -3.91
C TYR A 19 6.33 0.42 -5.13
N LEU A 20 5.87 0.93 -6.28
CA LEU A 20 5.89 0.17 -7.53
C LEU A 20 7.32 -0.15 -7.99
N ASP A 21 8.25 0.79 -7.84
CA ASP A 21 9.66 0.60 -8.18
C ASP A 21 10.30 -0.48 -7.29
N LEU A 22 10.03 -0.46 -5.99
CA LEU A 22 10.48 -1.49 -5.05
C LEU A 22 9.96 -2.88 -5.43
N ILE A 23 8.65 -3.02 -5.71
CA ILE A 23 8.10 -4.32 -6.14
C ILE A 23 8.79 -4.77 -7.43
N LYS A 24 9.03 -3.88 -8.38
CA LYS A 24 9.67 -4.19 -9.65
C LYS A 24 11.16 -4.57 -9.50
N GLY A 25 11.85 -4.00 -8.52
CA GLY A 25 13.23 -4.37 -8.19
C GLY A 25 13.32 -5.71 -7.46
N GLU A 26 12.33 -6.02 -6.63
CA GLU A 26 12.30 -7.24 -5.81
C GLU A 26 11.71 -8.44 -6.55
N TYR A 27 10.77 -8.18 -7.46
CA TYR A 27 10.10 -9.17 -8.29
C TYR A 27 10.33 -8.80 -9.75
N ASP A 28 10.95 -9.72 -10.48
CA ASP A 28 11.12 -9.59 -11.92
C ASP A 28 9.75 -9.39 -12.60
N ALA A 29 9.71 -8.68 -13.73
CA ALA A 29 8.45 -8.35 -14.40
C ALA A 29 7.68 -9.61 -14.86
N GLY A 30 8.39 -10.73 -15.04
CA GLY A 30 7.81 -12.04 -15.34
C GLY A 30 7.43 -12.89 -14.12
N SER A 31 7.63 -12.39 -12.90
CA SER A 31 7.32 -13.12 -11.68
C SER A 31 5.81 -13.25 -11.49
N THR A 32 5.36 -14.46 -11.15
CA THR A 32 3.95 -14.73 -10.83
C THR A 32 3.42 -13.79 -9.75
N THR A 33 4.24 -13.42 -8.76
CA THR A 33 3.85 -12.48 -7.69
C THR A 33 3.52 -11.09 -8.22
N TYR A 34 4.28 -10.57 -9.18
CA TYR A 34 4.02 -9.27 -9.80
C TYR A 34 2.74 -9.29 -10.63
N ALA A 35 2.53 -10.35 -11.41
CA ALA A 35 1.31 -10.55 -12.19
C ALA A 35 0.05 -10.61 -11.30
N GLU A 36 0.10 -11.38 -10.21
CA GLU A 36 -0.99 -11.49 -9.25
C GLU A 36 -1.28 -10.17 -8.52
N PHE A 37 -0.23 -9.37 -8.22
CA PHE A 37 -0.40 -8.04 -7.63
C PHE A 37 -1.14 -7.09 -8.58
N LEU A 38 -0.78 -7.09 -9.87
CA LEU A 38 -1.47 -6.30 -10.90
C LEU A 38 -2.92 -6.74 -11.05
N GLU A 39 -3.19 -8.05 -10.96
CA GLU A 39 -4.55 -8.57 -11.00
C GLU A 39 -5.37 -8.11 -9.79
N ALA A 40 -4.82 -8.18 -8.57
CA ALA A 40 -5.45 -7.68 -7.36
C ALA A 40 -5.81 -6.19 -7.48
N MET A 41 -4.87 -5.37 -7.97
CA MET A 41 -5.08 -3.95 -8.22
C MET A 41 -6.18 -3.69 -9.25
N LYS A 42 -6.24 -4.47 -10.33
CA LYS A 42 -7.28 -4.36 -11.36
C LYS A 42 -8.66 -4.74 -10.81
N GLN A 43 -8.73 -5.78 -9.99
CA GLN A 43 -9.96 -6.19 -9.31
C GLN A 43 -10.44 -5.12 -8.31
N PHE A 44 -9.52 -4.46 -7.60
CA PHE A 44 -9.85 -3.32 -6.74
C PHE A 44 -10.37 -2.12 -7.55
N ARG A 45 -9.72 -1.77 -8.67
CA ARG A 45 -10.19 -0.69 -9.57
C ARG A 45 -11.58 -0.95 -10.17
N THR A 46 -11.93 -2.21 -10.42
CA THR A 46 -13.24 -2.61 -10.92
C THR A 46 -14.29 -2.80 -9.82
N GLN A 47 -13.95 -2.44 -8.57
CA GLN A 47 -14.80 -2.62 -7.39
C GLN A 47 -15.20 -4.08 -7.13
N LYS A 48 -14.48 -5.05 -7.73
CA LYS A 48 -14.67 -6.49 -7.47
C LYS A 48 -14.07 -6.90 -6.13
N LEU A 49 -12.94 -6.31 -5.75
CA LEU A 49 -12.32 -6.49 -4.44
C LEU A 49 -12.63 -5.30 -3.54
N SER A 50 -13.05 -5.59 -2.31
CA SER A 50 -13.14 -4.60 -1.24
C SER A 50 -11.77 -4.30 -0.65
N THR A 51 -11.61 -3.14 -0.01
CA THR A 51 -10.39 -2.72 0.70
C THR A 51 -9.76 -3.82 1.58
N PRO A 52 -10.49 -4.52 2.47
CA PRO A 52 -9.91 -5.60 3.26
C PRO A 52 -9.46 -6.81 2.41
N ALA A 53 -10.17 -7.08 1.31
CA ALA A 53 -9.87 -8.22 0.45
C ALA A 53 -8.60 -7.99 -0.39
N VAL A 54 -8.40 -6.78 -0.93
CA VAL A 54 -7.15 -6.43 -1.63
C VAL A 54 -5.95 -6.46 -0.67
N VAL A 55 -6.13 -6.00 0.58
CA VAL A 55 -5.07 -6.07 1.61
C VAL A 55 -4.67 -7.52 1.88
N GLN A 56 -5.63 -8.42 2.11
CA GLN A 56 -5.34 -9.85 2.33
C GLN A 56 -4.57 -10.47 1.15
N GLN A 57 -4.94 -10.11 -0.09
CA GLN A 57 -4.26 -10.61 -1.28
C GLN A 57 -2.81 -10.11 -1.37
N VAL A 58 -2.60 -8.82 -1.09
CA VAL A 58 -1.26 -8.20 -1.02
C VAL A 58 -0.41 -8.82 0.10
N VAL A 59 -0.98 -9.06 1.28
CA VAL A 59 -0.31 -9.74 2.41
C VAL A 59 0.15 -11.14 2.02
N LYS A 60 -0.73 -11.91 1.35
CA LYS A 60 -0.41 -13.27 0.90
C LYS A 60 0.68 -13.28 -0.17
N LEU A 61 0.63 -12.32 -1.10
CA LEU A 61 1.60 -12.20 -2.19
C LEU A 61 2.99 -11.81 -1.70
N PHE A 62 3.06 -10.87 -0.75
CA PHE A 62 4.32 -10.36 -0.21
C PHE A 62 4.65 -10.94 1.18
N LYS A 63 4.18 -12.15 1.50
CA LYS A 63 4.41 -12.80 2.80
C LYS A 63 5.89 -12.88 3.19
N ASP A 64 6.77 -13.02 2.19
CA ASP A 64 8.23 -13.09 2.35
C ASP A 64 8.89 -11.69 2.47
N LYS A 65 8.12 -10.62 2.24
CA LYS A 65 8.57 -9.22 2.22
C LYS A 65 7.61 -8.34 3.04
N PRO A 66 7.64 -8.40 4.38
CA PRO A 66 6.71 -7.66 5.25
C PRO A 66 6.81 -6.13 5.12
N GLN A 67 7.92 -5.61 4.59
CA GLN A 67 8.08 -4.19 4.30
C GLN A 67 7.10 -3.70 3.22
N LEU A 68 6.85 -4.51 2.19
CA LEU A 68 5.92 -4.15 1.11
C LEU A 68 4.47 -4.11 1.63
N ILE A 69 4.12 -5.05 2.51
CA ILE A 69 2.81 -5.12 3.15
C ILE A 69 2.55 -3.86 4.00
N GLN A 70 3.53 -3.47 4.83
CA GLN A 70 3.40 -2.28 5.67
C GLN A 70 3.28 -1.00 4.83
N MET A 71 4.07 -0.88 3.75
CA MET A 71 3.96 0.22 2.80
C MET A 71 2.55 0.30 2.22
N PHE A 72 1.96 -0.83 1.81
CA PHE A 72 0.59 -0.88 1.30
C PHE A 72 -0.46 -0.43 2.35
N ALA A 73 -0.33 -0.87 3.60
CA ALA A 73 -1.21 -0.45 4.68
C ALA A 73 -1.14 1.08 4.93
N MET A 74 0.03 1.69 4.75
CA MET A 74 0.22 3.15 4.84
C MET A 74 -0.38 3.94 3.66
N PHE A 75 -0.75 3.29 2.55
CA PHE A 75 -1.47 3.95 1.45
C PHE A 75 -2.98 4.03 1.66
N LEU A 76 -3.51 3.32 2.66
CA LEU A 76 -4.91 3.39 2.99
C LEU A 76 -5.14 4.63 3.86
N PRO A 77 -6.05 5.55 3.48
CA PRO A 77 -6.34 6.75 4.28
C PRO A 77 -6.88 6.34 5.66
N GLU A 78 -6.42 7.05 6.70
CA GLU A 78 -6.72 6.78 8.12
C GLU A 78 -8.22 6.75 8.47
N SER A 79 -9.09 7.28 7.60
CA SER A 79 -10.56 7.19 7.72
C SER A 79 -11.11 5.75 7.74
N SER A 80 -10.30 4.72 7.45
CA SER A 80 -10.66 3.31 7.62
C SER A 80 -10.42 2.75 9.04
N GLY A 81 -9.99 3.57 10.01
CA GLY A 81 -9.91 3.16 11.41
C GLY A 81 -8.79 2.16 11.75
N TYR A 82 -7.76 2.04 10.89
CA TYR A 82 -6.53 1.29 11.19
C TYR A 82 -5.38 2.28 11.39
N ALA A 83 -5.56 3.21 12.33
CA ALA A 83 -4.47 3.97 12.90
C ALA A 83 -3.59 2.99 13.67
N ILE A 84 -2.63 2.37 12.97
CA ILE A 84 -1.49 1.75 13.65
C ILE A 84 -0.82 2.89 14.38
N LEU A 85 -1.04 2.86 15.69
CA LEU A 85 -0.62 3.79 16.71
C LEU A 85 0.89 4.02 16.58
N VAL A 86 1.31 4.96 15.74
CA VAL A 86 2.47 5.79 16.07
C VAL A 86 2.01 6.87 17.07
N SER A 87 1.33 6.40 18.11
CA SER A 87 1.35 7.09 19.38
C SER A 87 2.77 6.92 19.88
N SER A 88 3.57 7.98 19.86
CA SER A 88 4.53 8.24 20.91
C SER A 88 5.16 9.63 20.80
N PRO A 89 5.56 10.21 21.95
CA PRO A 89 5.22 11.57 22.34
C PRO A 89 6.45 12.48 22.42
N SER A 90 6.20 13.75 22.73
CA SER A 90 7.15 14.76 23.20
C SER A 90 8.05 15.44 22.16
N ALA A 91 7.72 16.71 21.89
CA ALA A 91 8.42 17.83 22.53
C ALA A 91 7.43 18.97 22.81
#